data_AF-A0A1G3CJN4-F1
#
_entry.id   AF-A0A1G3CJN4-F1
#
_cell.length_a   1.000
_cell.length_b   1.000
_cell.length_c   1.000
_cell.angle_alpha   90.00
_cell.angle_beta   90.00
_cell.angle_gamma   90.00
#
_symmetry.space_group_name_H-M   'P 1'
#
loop_
_entity.id
_entity.type
_entity.pdbx_description
1 polymer ?
#
loop_
_entity_poly.entity_id
_entity_poly.type
_entity_poly.pdbx_seq_one_letter_code
_entity_poly.pdbx_strand_id
1 'polypeptide(L)' 'MYADALPCKTITLSIGIVSYPKDALLKDDLIKKADEAMYHAKKTGKNKICYFDKNKIVDYKEEGTGSINVYKE' A
#
# COMPACT_ATOMS: atom_id res chain seq x y z
N MET A 1 -3.68 -9.93 30.03
CA MET A 1 -5.14 -9.84 29.87
C MET A 1 -5.61 -8.94 28.70
N TYR A 2 -4.74 -8.44 27.81
CA TYR A 2 -5.15 -7.62 26.64
C TYR A 2 -4.94 -8.27 25.26
N ALA A 3 -4.31 -9.45 25.20
CA ALA A 3 -3.98 -10.10 23.93
C ALA A 3 -5.16 -10.86 23.28
N ASP A 4 -6.20 -11.16 24.07
CA ASP A 4 -7.32 -12.02 23.64
C ASP A 4 -8.52 -11.25 23.05
N ALA A 5 -8.41 -9.92 22.91
CA ALA A 5 -9.54 -9.03 22.58
C ALA A 5 -9.48 -8.37 21.19
N LEU A 6 -8.58 -8.77 20.30
CA LEU A 6 -8.61 -8.30 18.91
C LEU A 6 -9.48 -9.25 18.07
N PRO A 7 -10.61 -8.79 17.50
CA PRO A 7 -11.53 -9.62 16.71
C PRO A 7 -10.91 -10.15 15.39
N CYS A 8 -9.68 -9.74 15.06
CA CYS A 8 -8.96 -10.14 13.86
C CYS A 8 -7.55 -10.60 14.25
N LYS A 9 -7.25 -11.89 14.06
CA LYS A 9 -5.99 -12.56 14.44
C LYS A 9 -4.75 -12.06 13.69
N THR A 10 -4.94 -11.28 12.62
CA THR A 10 -3.86 -10.77 11.76
C THR A 10 -4.17 -9.34 11.32
N ILE A 11 -3.27 -8.41 11.61
CA ILE A 11 -3.34 -7.04 11.10
C ILE A 11 -2.51 -6.99 9.82
N THR A 12 -3.08 -6.44 8.75
CA THR A 12 -2.40 -6.28 7.45
C THR A 12 -2.42 -4.83 7.01
N LEU A 13 -1.46 -4.45 6.17
CA LEU A 13 -1.31 -3.08 5.67
C LEU A 13 -1.75 -2.98 4.20
N SER A 14 -2.13 -1.79 3.77
CA SER A 14 -2.32 -1.49 2.35
C SER A 14 -1.63 -0.17 2.10
N ILE A 15 -0.73 -0.14 1.14
CA ILE A 15 0.27 0.92 1.02
C ILE A 15 0.22 1.47 -0.40
N GLY A 16 0.23 2.80 -0.52
CA GLY A 16 0.35 3.52 -1.79
C GLY A 16 1.71 4.22 -1.88
N ILE A 17 2.41 4.06 -3.00
CA ILE A 17 3.75 4.63 -3.22
C ILE A 17 3.72 5.59 -4.41
N VAL A 18 4.40 6.73 -4.25
CA VAL A 18 4.68 7.72 -5.30
C VAL A 18 6.12 8.20 -5.21
N SER A 19 6.67 8.67 -6.32
CA SER A 19 8.03 9.17 -6.44
C SER A 19 8.04 10.60 -6.98
N TYR A 20 8.64 11.53 -6.25
CA TYR A 20 9.02 12.84 -6.78
C TYR A 20 10.33 12.74 -7.56
N PRO A 21 10.51 13.44 -8.69
CA PRO A 21 9.54 14.27 -9.41
C PRO A 21 8.70 13.50 -10.44
N LYS A 22 8.89 12.19 -10.55
CA LYS A 22 8.31 11.33 -11.60
C LYS A 22 6.78 11.40 -11.63
N ASP A 23 6.14 11.30 -10.48
CA ASP A 23 4.68 11.14 -10.38
C ASP A 23 3.96 12.48 -10.20
N ALA A 24 4.58 13.47 -9.55
CA ALA A 24 4.07 14.83 -9.47
C ALA A 24 5.18 15.80 -9.02
N LEU A 25 4.97 17.10 -9.29
CA LEU A 25 5.89 18.17 -8.88
C LEU A 25 5.43 18.90 -7.61
N LEU A 26 4.14 18.88 -7.32
CA LEU A 26 3.54 19.54 -6.17
C LEU A 26 3.33 18.54 -5.03
N LYS A 27 3.55 19.00 -3.80
CA LYS A 27 3.35 18.19 -2.58
C LYS A 27 1.95 17.60 -2.50
N ASP A 28 0.92 18.42 -2.72
CA ASP A 28 -0.48 17.99 -2.57
C ASP A 28 -0.84 16.93 -3.60
N ASP A 29 -0.31 17.03 -4.81
CA ASP A 29 -0.49 16.03 -5.86
C ASP A 29 0.21 14.70 -5.53
N LEU A 30 1.41 14.74 -4.94
CA LEU A 30 2.09 13.53 -4.46
C LEU A 30 1.27 12.83 -3.39
N ILE A 31 0.78 13.57 -2.39
CA ILE A 31 -0.04 12.99 -1.31
C ILE A 31 -1.34 12.41 -1.86
N LYS A 32 -2.02 13.15 -2.74
CA LYS A 32 -3.26 12.70 -3.36
C LYS A 32 -3.04 11.41 -4.16
N LYS A 33 -1.98 11.34 -4.97
CA LYS A 33 -1.63 10.12 -5.70
C LYS A 33 -1.26 8.98 -4.74
N ALA A 34 -0.50 9.23 -3.68
CA ALA A 34 -0.20 8.17 -2.71
C ALA A 34 -1.47 7.59 -2.06
N ASP A 35 -2.41 8.46 -1.69
CA ASP A 35 -3.70 8.07 -1.13
C ASP A 35 -4.56 7.29 -2.15
N GLU A 36 -4.61 7.75 -3.41
CA GLU A 36 -5.32 7.04 -4.49
C GLU A 36 -4.76 5.62 -4.70
N ALA A 37 -3.45 5.44 -4.69
CA ALA A 37 -2.81 4.13 -4.82
C ALA A 37 -3.10 3.24 -3.61
N MET A 38 -3.02 3.78 -2.40
CA MET A 38 -3.37 3.06 -1.17
C MET A 38 -4.85 2.64 -1.20
N TYR A 39 -5.73 3.54 -1.62
CA TYR A 39 -7.16 3.28 -1.67
C TYR A 39 -7.51 2.23 -2.72
N HIS A 40 -6.79 2.22 -3.84
CA HIS A 40 -6.85 1.13 -4.81
C HIS A 40 -6.50 -0.20 -4.14
N ALA A 41 -5.39 -0.28 -3.41
CA ALA A 41 -5.00 -1.49 -2.67
C ALA A 41 -6.11 -1.97 -1.72
N LYS A 42 -6.77 -1.05 -1.02
CA LYS A 42 -7.90 -1.36 -0.12
C LYS A 42 -9.12 -1.91 -0.84
N LYS A 43 -9.39 -1.47 -2.08
CA LYS A 43 -10.54 -1.92 -2.89
C LYS A 43 -10.29 -3.23 -3.62
N THR A 44 -9.05 -3.51 -4.03
CA THR A 44 -8.74 -4.63 -4.94
C THR A 44 -8.09 -5.83 -4.26
N GLY A 45 -8.28 -5.99 -2.94
CA GLY A 45 -7.87 -7.20 -2.20
C GLY A 45 -7.26 -6.97 -0.83
N LYS A 46 -6.85 -5.72 -0.50
CA LYS A 46 -6.08 -5.36 0.70
C LYS A 46 -4.73 -6.11 0.76
N ASN A 47 -4.00 -5.95 1.87
CA ASN A 47 -2.72 -6.62 2.12
C ASN A 47 -1.69 -6.53 0.97
N LYS A 48 -1.56 -5.36 0.33
CA LYS A 48 -0.67 -5.17 -0.82
C LYS A 48 -0.18 -3.75 -0.98
N ILE A 49 0.83 -3.60 -1.82
CA ILE A 49 1.41 -2.33 -2.23
C ILE A 49 0.91 -2.01 -3.64
N CYS A 50 0.47 -0.78 -3.85
CA CYS A 50 0.21 -0.23 -5.17
C CYS A 50 1.07 1.02 -5.36
N TYR A 51 1.49 1.28 -6.60
CA TYR A 51 2.28 2.46 -6.92
C TYR A 51 1.73 3.16 -8.16
N PHE A 52 2.07 4.45 -8.30
CA PHE A 52 1.78 5.20 -9.50
C PHE A 52 2.85 4.97 -10.56
N ASP A 53 2.42 4.67 -11.79
CA ASP A 53 3.28 4.65 -12.97
C ASP A 53 2.54 5.21 -14.17
N LYS A 54 3.08 6.27 -14.79
CA LYS A 54 2.58 6.84 -16.05
C LYS A 54 1.05 7.08 -16.05
N ASN A 55 0.54 7.73 -15.01
CA ASN A 55 -0.90 8.00 -14.78
C ASN A 55 -1.78 6.76 -14.60
N LYS A 56 -1.21 5.64 -14.16
CA LYS A 56 -1.95 4.44 -13.78
C LYS A 56 -1.53 3.97 -12.41
N ILE A 57 -2.47 3.38 -11.68
CA ILE A 57 -2.18 2.65 -10.44
C ILE A 57 -1.92 1.20 -10.82
N VAL A 58 -0.80 0.67 -10.36
CA VAL A 58 -0.38 -0.70 -10.60
C VAL A 58 -0.11 -1.38 -9.27
N ASP A 59 -0.60 -2.62 -9.15
CA ASP A 59 -0.22 -3.49 -8.04
C ASP A 59 1.26 -3.81 -8.17
N TYR A 60 2.00 -3.71 -7.06
CA TYR A 60 3.34 -4.24 -7.00
C TYR A 60 3.29 -5.76 -7.10
N LYS A 61 3.93 -6.32 -8.11
CA LYS A 61 4.09 -7.76 -8.28
C LYS A 61 5.56 -8.09 -8.08
N GLU A 62 5.89 -8.75 -6.98
CA GLU A 62 7.19 -9.41 -6.88
C GLU A 62 7.20 -10.60 -7.83
N GLU A 63 8.22 -10.69 -8.68
CA GLU A 63 8.59 -11.97 -9.29
C GLU A 63 9.19 -12.86 -8.18
N GLY A 64 8.31 -13.48 -7.38
CA GLY A 64 8.67 -14.33 -6.25
C GLY A 64 8.03 -13.88 -4.94
N THR A 65 6.99 -14.61 -4.53
CA THR A 65 6.35 -14.65 -3.19
C THR A 65 6.78 -13.62 -2.14
N GLY A 66 5.91 -12.63 -1.89
CA GLY A 66 6.00 -11.82 -0.68
C GLY A 66 4.68 -11.12 -0.39
N SER A 67 3.79 -11.81 0.32
CA SER A 67 2.89 -11.07 1.21
C SER A 67 3.77 -10.22 2.13
N ILE A 68 3.39 -8.96 2.40
CA ILE A 68 4.08 -8.12 3.38
C ILE A 68 3.91 -8.79 4.75
N ASN A 69 4.80 -9.71 5.09
CA ASN A 69 4.88 -10.30 6.42
C ASN A 69 5.59 -9.28 7.30
N VAL A 70 4.80 -8.44 7.97
CA VAL A 70 5.29 -7.54 9.03
C VAL A 70 5.56 -8.38 10.29
N TYR A 71 6.53 -9.30 10.23
CA TYR A 71 7.13 -9.94 11.39
C TYR A 71 8.58 -10.32 11.09
N LYS A 72 9.51 -9.53 11.62
CA LYS A 72 10.84 -9.98 12.03
C LYS A 72 11.40 -9.02 13.08
N GLU A 73 10.80 -9.07 14.27
CA GLU A 73 11.45 -9.22 15.58
C GLU A 73 10.40 -9.71 16.58
#